data_AF-A0A0B1TG45-F1
#
_entry.id   AF-A0A0B1TG45-F1
#
_cell.length_a   1.000
_cell.length_b   1.000
_cell.length_c   1.000
_cell.angle_alpha   90.00
_cell.angle_beta   90.00
_cell.angle_gamma   90.00
#
_symmetry.space_group_name_H-M   'P 1'
#
loop_
_entity.id
_entity.type
_entity.pdbx_description
1 polymer ?
#
loop_
_entity_poly.entity_id
_entity_poly.type
_entity_poly.pdbx_seq_one_letter_code
_entity_poly.pdbx_strand_id
1 'polypeptide(L)'
;MRPNQSVAEFCVALEKLGRKANPESRTEDRSLELAQILLSNLSHWSEHVQLLSALNKVRPEKAYDEVKELALAIEQSRRLFGPLLRHAENSARSGRREFGHISRDCPQRKTQVRQIVRESQKCESKKEHQASSFFVNAPSLGV
;
A
#
# COMPACT_ATOMS: atom_id res chain seq x y z
N MET A 1 -12.91 -18.68 0.20
CA MET A 1 -11.96 -19.81 0.07
C MET A 1 -12.03 -20.70 1.30
N ARG A 2 -11.80 -22.01 1.15
CA ARG A 2 -11.74 -22.92 2.30
C ARG A 2 -10.52 -22.56 3.17
N PRO A 3 -10.58 -22.77 4.50
CA PRO A 3 -9.39 -22.66 5.34
C PRO A 3 -8.27 -23.53 4.79
N ASN A 4 -7.04 -23.00 4.73
CA ASN A 4 -5.85 -23.68 4.22
C ASN A 4 -5.82 -24.00 2.71
N GLN A 5 -6.80 -23.57 1.93
CA GLN A 5 -6.72 -23.66 0.47
C GLN A 5 -5.80 -22.55 -0.06
N SER A 6 -4.89 -22.87 -0.96
CA SER A 6 -4.07 -21.86 -1.64
C SER A 6 -4.84 -21.14 -2.75
N VAL A 7 -4.41 -19.93 -3.10
CA VAL A 7 -4.98 -19.17 -4.23
C VAL A 7 -4.88 -19.98 -5.52
N ALA A 8 -3.74 -20.64 -5.77
CA ALA A 8 -3.52 -21.46 -6.95
C ALA A 8 -4.54 -22.61 -7.06
N GLU A 9 -4.74 -23.37 -5.98
CA GLU A 9 -5.73 -24.47 -5.94
C GLU A 9 -7.16 -23.96 -6.15
N PHE A 10 -7.50 -22.81 -5.55
CA PHE A 10 -8.80 -22.19 -5.75
C PHE A 10 -9.02 -21.79 -7.21
N CYS A 11 -8.05 -21.14 -7.85
CA CYS A 11 -8.14 -20.73 -9.26
C CYS A 11 -8.31 -21.94 -10.19
N VAL A 12 -7.54 -23.02 -10.00
CA VAL A 12 -7.70 -24.25 -10.79
C VAL A 12 -9.11 -24.84 -10.64
N ALA A 13 -9.64 -24.88 -9.41
CA ALA A 13 -10.99 -25.36 -9.15
C ALA A 13 -12.06 -24.47 -9.81
N LEU A 14 -11.89 -23.15 -9.74
CA LEU A 14 -12.77 -22.17 -10.35
C LEU A 14 -12.78 -22.29 -11.88
N GLU A 15 -11.61 -22.37 -12.52
CA GLU A 15 -11.47 -22.55 -13.97
C GLU A 15 -12.06 -23.89 -14.44
N LYS A 16 -11.87 -24.96 -13.67
CA LYS A 16 -12.45 -26.27 -13.96
C LYS A 16 -13.99 -26.23 -13.87
N LEU A 17 -14.53 -25.56 -12.85
CA LEU A 17 -15.97 -25.36 -12.71
C LEU A 17 -16.52 -24.51 -13.87
N GLY A 18 -15.85 -23.42 -14.22
CA GLY A 18 -16.21 -22.56 -15.33
C GLY A 18 -16.27 -23.29 -16.67
N ARG A 19 -15.29 -24.15 -16.98
CA ARG A 19 -15.30 -24.98 -18.19
C ARG A 19 -16.41 -26.03 -18.19
N LYS A 20 -16.70 -26.63 -17.03
CA LYS A 20 -17.81 -27.60 -16.93
C LYS A 20 -19.17 -26.94 -17.13
N ALA A 21 -19.35 -25.72 -16.61
CA ALA A 21 -20.60 -24.98 -16.73
C ALA A 21 -20.84 -24.44 -18.15
N ASN A 22 -19.79 -23.96 -18.82
CA ASN A 22 -19.88 -23.42 -20.18
C ASN A 22 -18.67 -23.88 -21.01
N PRO A 23 -18.76 -25.06 -21.66
CA PRO A 23 -17.66 -25.66 -22.43
C PRO A 23 -17.22 -24.83 -23.63
N GLU A 24 -18.16 -24.16 -24.30
CA GLU A 24 -17.93 -23.41 -25.54
C GLU A 24 -17.36 -21.99 -25.31
N SER A 25 -17.47 -21.47 -24.08
CA SER A 25 -17.06 -20.10 -23.76
C SER A 25 -15.58 -20.01 -23.41
N ARG A 26 -14.90 -18.99 -23.92
CA ARG A 26 -13.49 -18.76 -23.63
C ARG A 26 -13.37 -18.15 -22.23
N THR A 27 -12.21 -18.33 -21.60
CA THR A 27 -11.95 -17.74 -20.27
C THR A 27 -11.95 -16.21 -20.32
N GLU A 28 -11.49 -15.65 -21.44
CA GLU A 28 -11.47 -14.20 -21.73
C GLU A 28 -12.87 -13.58 -21.63
N ASP A 29 -13.89 -14.26 -22.17
CA ASP A 29 -15.29 -13.77 -22.20
C ASP A 29 -15.90 -13.64 -20.80
N ARG A 30 -15.38 -14.42 -19.84
CA ARG A 30 -15.85 -14.46 -18.44
C ARG A 30 -14.80 -13.94 -17.46
N SER A 31 -13.75 -13.32 -17.98
CA SER A 31 -12.57 -12.91 -17.20
C SER A 31 -12.97 -11.94 -16.08
N LEU A 32 -13.83 -10.95 -16.36
CA LEU A 32 -14.33 -10.05 -15.33
C LEU A 32 -15.12 -10.76 -14.22
N GLU A 33 -16.01 -11.69 -14.57
CA GLU A 33 -16.82 -12.44 -13.60
C GLU A 33 -15.92 -13.31 -12.70
N LEU A 34 -14.98 -14.05 -13.31
CA LEU A 34 -14.00 -14.87 -12.58
C LEU A 34 -13.14 -14.02 -11.63
N ALA A 35 -12.73 -12.82 -12.06
CA ALA A 35 -11.97 -11.90 -11.24
C ALA A 35 -12.79 -11.39 -10.03
N GLN A 36 -14.06 -11.07 -10.23
CA GLN A 36 -14.96 -10.64 -9.15
C GLN A 36 -15.22 -11.77 -8.14
N ILE A 37 -15.38 -13.01 -8.60
CA ILE A 37 -15.50 -14.19 -7.73
C ILE A 37 -14.21 -14.37 -6.92
N LEU A 38 -13.04 -14.27 -7.56
CA LEU A 38 -11.75 -14.35 -6.90
C LEU A 38 -11.59 -13.26 -5.82
N LEU A 39 -11.85 -12.00 -6.16
CA LEU A 39 -11.79 -10.88 -5.23
C LEU A 39 -12.72 -11.05 -4.02
N SER A 40 -13.96 -11.45 -4.26
CA SER A 40 -14.93 -11.69 -3.18
C SER A 40 -14.42 -12.75 -2.20
N ASN A 41 -13.74 -13.78 -2.71
CA ASN A 41 -13.12 -14.83 -1.91
C ASN A 41 -11.86 -14.37 -1.15
N LEU A 42 -11.21 -13.30 -1.59
CA LEU A 42 -10.02 -12.68 -1.00
C LEU A 42 -10.32 -11.40 -0.21
N SER A 43 -11.60 -11.07 0.02
CA SER A 43 -12.06 -9.84 0.68
C SER A 43 -11.47 -9.58 2.07
N HIS A 44 -11.06 -10.62 2.78
CA HIS A 44 -10.46 -10.54 4.12
C HIS A 44 -8.96 -10.22 4.10
N TRP A 45 -8.33 -10.13 2.93
CA TRP A 45 -6.90 -9.81 2.80
C TRP A 45 -6.65 -8.31 3.02
N SER A 46 -5.59 -7.95 3.76
CA SER A 46 -5.17 -6.56 3.94
C SER A 46 -4.87 -5.83 2.62
N GLU A 47 -4.49 -6.58 1.58
CA GLU A 47 -4.12 -6.11 0.25
C GLU A 47 -5.34 -6.07 -0.70
N HIS A 48 -6.57 -6.26 -0.20
CA HIS A 48 -7.78 -6.26 -1.01
C HIS A 48 -7.93 -4.99 -1.87
N VAL A 49 -7.55 -3.82 -1.33
CA VAL A 49 -7.58 -2.55 -2.09
C VAL A 49 -6.62 -2.57 -3.28
N GLN A 50 -5.46 -3.24 -3.16
CA GLN A 50 -4.50 -3.37 -4.25
C GLN A 50 -5.05 -4.28 -5.35
N LEU A 51 -5.66 -5.41 -4.98
CA LEU A 51 -6.32 -6.32 -5.91
C LEU A 51 -7.49 -5.64 -6.65
N LEU A 52 -8.32 -4.89 -5.92
CA LEU A 52 -9.41 -4.11 -6.49
C LEU A 52 -8.88 -3.00 -7.43
N SER A 53 -7.77 -2.36 -7.06
CA SER A 53 -7.12 -1.35 -7.90
C SER A 53 -6.59 -1.96 -9.19
N ALA A 54 -6.05 -3.18 -9.15
CA ALA A 54 -5.61 -3.90 -10.35
C ALA A 54 -6.80 -4.20 -11.27
N LEU A 55 -7.91 -4.71 -10.73
CA LEU A 55 -9.13 -4.96 -11.51
C LEU A 55 -9.62 -3.72 -12.26
N ASN A 56 -9.66 -2.55 -11.60
CA ASN A 56 -10.19 -1.32 -12.19
C ASN A 56 -9.29 -0.71 -13.28
N LYS A 57 -8.02 -1.14 -13.39
CA LYS A 57 -7.06 -0.58 -14.35
C LYS A 57 -6.93 -1.40 -15.63
N VAL A 58 -7.48 -2.61 -15.64
CA VAL A 58 -7.27 -3.58 -16.72
C VAL A 58 -8.54 -3.75 -17.53
N ARG A 59 -8.39 -4.19 -18.78
CA ARG A 59 -9.55 -4.47 -19.63
C ARG A 59 -10.31 -5.69 -19.10
N PRO A 60 -11.65 -5.75 -19.26
CA PRO A 60 -12.48 -6.85 -18.76
C PRO A 60 -11.99 -8.24 -19.17
N GLU A 61 -11.44 -8.38 -20.39
CA GLU A 61 -10.98 -9.65 -20.93
C GLU A 61 -9.70 -10.16 -20.26
N LYS A 62 -8.94 -9.26 -19.62
CA LYS A 62 -7.69 -9.56 -18.89
C LYS A 62 -7.81 -9.46 -17.37
N ALA A 63 -8.98 -9.06 -16.89
CA ALA A 63 -9.27 -8.88 -15.47
C ALA A 63 -8.88 -10.08 -14.60
N TYR A 64 -9.23 -11.30 -15.03
CA TYR A 64 -8.94 -12.50 -14.27
C TYR A 64 -7.45 -12.79 -14.18
N ASP A 65 -6.74 -12.71 -15.30
CA ASP A 65 -5.30 -13.03 -15.36
C ASP A 65 -4.52 -12.07 -14.45
N GLU A 66 -4.78 -10.78 -14.56
CA GLU A 66 -4.09 -9.73 -13.79
C GLU A 66 -4.36 -9.84 -12.28
N VAL A 67 -5.61 -10.05 -11.89
CA VAL A 67 -5.96 -10.23 -10.47
C VAL A 67 -5.43 -11.56 -9.94
N LYS A 68 -5.44 -12.63 -10.75
CA LYS A 68 -4.89 -13.95 -10.38
C LYS A 68 -3.39 -13.86 -10.14
N GLU A 69 -2.65 -13.24 -11.06
CA GLU A 69 -1.20 -13.07 -10.93
C GLU A 69 -0.84 -12.23 -9.69
N LEU A 70 -1.53 -11.12 -9.47
CA LEU A 70 -1.30 -10.29 -8.28
C LEU A 70 -1.62 -11.05 -6.98
N ALA A 71 -2.72 -11.80 -6.95
CA ALA A 71 -3.10 -12.60 -5.79
C ALA A 71 -2.06 -13.70 -5.48
N LEU A 72 -1.53 -14.36 -6.52
CA LEU A 72 -0.45 -15.35 -6.38
C LEU A 72 0.84 -14.70 -5.87
N ALA A 73 1.21 -13.52 -6.39
CA ALA A 73 2.38 -12.78 -5.96
C ALA A 73 2.28 -12.36 -4.48
N ILE A 74 1.09 -11.91 -4.04
CA ILE A 74 0.83 -11.58 -2.63
C ILE A 74 0.88 -12.83 -1.76
N GLU A 75 0.30 -13.96 -2.19
CA GLU A 75 0.38 -15.22 -1.45
C GLU A 75 1.84 -15.65 -1.25
N GLN A 76 2.62 -15.59 -2.32
CA GLN A 76 4.04 -15.96 -2.31
C GLN A 76 4.86 -15.02 -1.44
N SER A 77 4.64 -13.70 -1.53
CA SER A 77 5.38 -12.72 -0.73
C SER A 77 5.12 -12.91 0.77
N ARG A 78 3.88 -13.22 1.17
CA ARG A 78 3.54 -13.54 2.56
C ARG A 78 4.20 -14.83 3.04
N ARG A 79 4.36 -15.83 2.17
CA ARG A 79 5.08 -17.07 2.51
C ARG A 79 6.58 -16.83 2.68
N LEU A 80 7.20 -16.04 1.80
CA LEU A 80 8.63 -15.77 1.81
C LEU A 80 9.03 -14.78 2.91
N PHE A 81 8.32 -13.65 3.00
CA PHE A 81 8.69 -12.52 3.85
C PHE A 81 7.86 -12.43 5.14
N GLY A 82 6.73 -13.12 5.23
CA GLY A 82 5.88 -13.09 6.42
C GLY A 82 6.62 -13.45 7.71
N PRO A 83 7.39 -14.55 7.75
CA PRO A 83 8.23 -14.86 8.91
C PRO A 83 9.26 -13.75 9.18
N LEU A 84 9.98 -13.28 8.16
CA LEU A 84 11.04 -12.28 8.31
C LEU A 84 10.51 -10.96 8.88
N LEU A 85 9.38 -10.47 8.37
CA LEU A 85 8.74 -9.25 8.85
C LEU A 85 8.27 -9.39 10.29
N ARG A 86 7.68 -10.54 10.68
CA ARG A 86 7.29 -10.80 12.07
C ARG A 86 8.48 -10.79 13.03
N HIS A 87 9.64 -11.33 12.63
CA HIS A 87 10.84 -11.31 13.46
C HIS A 87 11.38 -9.88 13.62
N ALA A 88 11.39 -9.09 12.54
CA ALA A 88 11.81 -7.69 12.60
C ALA A 88 10.90 -6.85 13.51
N GLU A 89 9.58 -7.03 13.43
CA GLU A 89 8.61 -6.35 14.30
C GLU A 89 8.78 -6.74 15.78
N ASN A 90 8.98 -8.02 16.06
CA ASN A 90 9.21 -8.51 17.42
C ASN A 90 10.53 -7.98 17.99
N SER A 91 11.60 -7.95 17.19
CA SER A 91 12.89 -7.37 17.59
C SER A 91 12.79 -5.87 17.85
N ALA A 92 12.06 -5.12 17.02
CA ALA A 92 11.83 -3.69 17.21
C ALA A 92 10.98 -3.38 18.47
N ARG A 93 10.05 -4.27 18.83
CA ARG A 93 9.29 -4.18 20.10
C ARG A 93 10.16 -4.52 21.31
N SER A 94 11.13 -5.42 21.19
CA SER A 94 12.09 -5.74 22.25
C SER A 94 13.05 -4.58 22.49
N GLY A 95 13.63 -3.99 21.43
CA GLY A 95 14.50 -2.82 21.54
C GLY A 95 13.81 -1.59 22.13
N ARG A 96 12.49 -1.42 21.93
CA ARG A 96 11.72 -0.35 22.60
C ARG A 96 11.56 -0.53 24.11
N ARG A 97 11.71 -1.75 24.64
CA ARG A 97 11.75 -1.99 26.10
C ARG A 97 13.14 -1.78 26.66
N GLU A 98 14.17 -2.07 25.88
CA GLU A 98 15.57 -1.96 26.31
C GLU A 98 16.10 -0.51 26.29
N PHE A 99 15.57 0.34 25.40
CA PHE A 99 15.89 1.78 25.35
C PHE A 99 14.84 2.68 26.04
N GLY A 100 14.15 2.17 27.05
CA GLY A 100 13.13 2.90 27.82
C GLY A 100 13.61 4.16 28.57
N HIS A 101 14.89 4.54 28.50
CA HIS A 101 15.43 5.67 29.27
C HIS A 101 16.49 6.54 28.57
N ILE A 102 16.59 6.58 27.23
CA ILE A 102 17.43 7.61 26.57
C ILE A 102 16.70 8.97 26.55
N SER A 103 16.20 9.43 27.70
CA SER A 103 15.59 10.76 27.80
C SER A 103 15.78 11.42 29.16
N ARG A 104 16.65 10.89 30.04
CA ARG A 104 17.03 11.63 31.27
C ARG A 104 18.51 11.94 31.42
N ASP A 105 19.41 11.14 30.84
CA ASP A 105 20.85 11.41 30.92
C ASP A 105 21.54 11.29 29.56
N CYS A 106 21.14 12.12 28.60
CA CYS A 106 22.02 12.45 27.47
C CYS A 106 23.12 13.40 27.97
N PRO A 107 24.41 13.00 27.99
CA PRO A 107 25.50 13.88 28.41
C PRO A 107 25.61 15.14 27.53
N GLN A 108 25.12 15.08 26.29
CA GLN A 108 25.12 16.22 25.36
C GLN A 108 24.18 17.37 25.74
N ARG A 109 23.34 17.25 26.79
CA ARG A 109 22.45 18.35 27.22
C ARG A 109 23.15 19.45 28.04
N LYS A 110 24.47 19.35 28.26
CA LYS A 110 25.26 20.36 28.99
C LYS A 110 25.99 21.36 28.09
N THR A 111 25.78 21.34 26.77
CA THR A 111 26.36 22.37 25.91
C THR A 111 25.46 23.61 25.93
N GLN A 112 25.87 24.61 26.69
CA GLN A 112 25.25 25.93 26.69
C GLN A 112 25.40 26.53 25.28
N VAL A 113 24.29 26.64 24.54
CA VAL A 113 24.27 27.33 23.26
C VAL A 113 24.62 28.79 23.51
N ARG A 114 25.75 29.26 23.00
CA ARG A 114 26.08 30.69 23.02
C ARG A 114 25.02 31.43 22.21
N GLN A 115 24.29 32.31 22.88
CA GLN A 115 23.35 33.22 22.26
C GLN A 115 24.07 34.03 21.19
N ILE A 116 23.70 33.83 19.92
CA ILE A 116 24.10 34.75 18.86
C ILE A 116 23.44 36.08 19.20
N VAL A 117 24.25 37.09 19.51
CA VAL A 117 23.79 38.45 19.79
C VAL A 117 23.01 38.92 18.57
N ARG A 118 21.68 39.03 18.71
CA ARG A 118 20.83 39.75 17.76
C ARG A 118 21.03 41.22 18.03
N GLU A 119 21.90 41.85 17.25
CA GLU A 119 22.00 43.30 17.20
C GLU A 119 20.66 43.85 16.69
N SER A 120 20.01 44.60 17.56
CA SER A 120 18.67 45.13 17.32
C SER A 120 18.79 46.45 16.57
N GLN A 121 18.54 46.45 15.26
CA GLN A 121 18.15 47.67 14.55
C GLN A 121 16.62 47.73 14.44
N LYS A 122 16.02 48.45 15.40
CA LYS A 122 14.68 49.05 15.35
C LYS A 122 14.83 50.35 14.51
N CYS A 123 13.89 50.95 13.77
CA CYS A 123 12.44 50.92 13.56
C CYS A 123 12.28 51.79 12.26
N GLU A 124 11.37 51.60 11.30
CA GLU A 124 9.98 52.09 11.31
C GLU A 124 9.34 51.90 9.91
N SER A 125 8.11 51.37 9.92
CA SER A 125 6.93 51.64 9.07
C SER A 125 7.07 52.08 7.60
N LYS A 126 6.58 51.24 6.66
CA LYS A 126 5.65 51.61 5.56
C LYS A 126 5.10 50.38 4.78
N LYS A 127 3.77 50.25 4.81
CA LYS A 127 2.74 49.58 3.97
C LYS A 127 3.10 48.45 2.96
N GLU A 128 2.34 47.35 3.12
CA GLU A 128 1.69 46.46 2.12
C GLU A 128 2.16 46.48 0.66
N HIS A 129 2.55 45.30 0.13
CA HIS A 129 1.87 44.60 -0.98
C HIS A 129 2.39 43.15 -1.14
N GLN A 130 1.45 42.19 -1.18
CA GLN A 130 1.21 41.12 -2.17
C GLN A 130 2.44 40.58 -2.97
N ALA A 131 2.67 39.29 -3.25
CA ALA A 131 1.80 38.14 -3.42
C ALA A 131 2.59 36.84 -3.27
N SER A 132 1.86 35.82 -2.85
CA SER A 132 2.08 34.40 -3.14
C SER A 132 2.28 34.12 -4.64
N SER A 133 3.41 33.53 -4.99
CA SER A 133 3.60 32.60 -6.12
C SER A 133 4.48 31.50 -5.53
N PHE A 134 4.18 30.21 -5.63
CA PHE A 134 4.17 29.41 -6.85
C PHE A 134 3.22 28.21 -6.71
N PHE A 135 2.02 28.30 -7.28
CA PHE A 135 1.34 27.13 -7.86
C PHE A 135 1.34 27.37 -9.35
N VAL A 136 2.14 26.61 -10.10
CA VAL A 136 2.19 26.71 -11.55
C VAL A 136 2.02 25.30 -12.12
N ASN A 137 0.84 25.11 -12.69
CA ASN A 137 0.49 24.22 -13.80
C ASN A 137 0.12 22.76 -13.50
N ALA A 138 -1.17 22.54 -13.24
CA ALA A 138 -1.90 21.35 -13.68
C ALA A 138 -2.72 21.70 -14.94
N PRO A 139 -2.71 20.88 -16.01
CA PRO A 139 -3.63 21.04 -17.14
C PRO A 139 -5.01 20.46 -16.79
N SER A 140 -6.07 21.26 -16.89
CA SER A 140 -7.46 20.83 -16.77
C SER A 140 -8.02 20.33 -18.11
N LEU A 141 -8.62 19.13 -18.12
CA LEU A 141 -9.52 18.67 -19.19
C LEU A 141 -10.98 19.03 -18.84
N GLY A 142 -11.76 19.33 -19.87
CA GLY A 142 -13.22 19.44 -19.86
C GLY A 142 -13.63 20.61 -20.73
N VAL A 143 -14.27 20.43 -21.88
CA VAL A 143 -15.51 19.69 -22.14
C VAL A 143 -15.47 19.07 -23.53
#